data_AF-A0A8C0H0S1-F1
#
_entry.id   AF-A0A8C0H0S1-F1
#
_cell.length_a   1.000
_cell.length_b   1.000
_cell.length_c   1.000
_cell.angle_alpha   90.00
_cell.angle_beta   90.00
_cell.angle_gamma   90.00
#
_symmetry.space_group_name_H-M   'P 1'
#
loop_
_entity.id
_entity.type
_entity.pdbx_description
1 polymer ?
#
loop_
_entity_poly.entity_id
_entity_poly.type
_entity_poly.pdbx_seq_one_letter_code
_entity_poly.pdbx_strand_id
1 'polypeptide(L)'
;LLTSMKLNGNFAGALKQPDGVAVVGIFLKGKEAPFQNFDPSILFPKSRDYWTYHGSFTTPPCEECITWILLREPIEVSPDQMAKLRSLSINAETEPARPMVDNWRPPQPLKGRVVKASFQ
;
A
#
# COMPACT_ATOMS: atom_id res chain seq x y z
N LEU A 1 -16.93 -3.70 -12.95
CA LEU A 1 -15.97 -4.15 -13.99
C LEU A 1 -14.75 -4.74 -13.31
N LEU A 2 -14.74 -6.06 -13.13
CA LEU A 2 -13.51 -6.80 -12.86
C LEU A 2 -12.81 -6.98 -14.20
N THR A 3 -11.86 -6.10 -14.52
CA THR A 3 -10.85 -6.46 -15.51
C THR A 3 -9.74 -7.13 -14.73
N SER A 4 -9.71 -8.46 -14.80
CA SER A 4 -8.49 -9.23 -14.57
C SER A 4 -7.42 -8.65 -15.51
N MET A 5 -6.62 -7.70 -15.04
CA MET A 5 -5.33 -7.41 -15.67
C MET A 5 -4.48 -8.65 -15.44
N LYS A 6 -4.46 -9.55 -16.44
CA LYS A 6 -3.40 -10.53 -16.59
C LYS A 6 -2.10 -9.72 -16.75
N LEU A 7 -1.38 -9.54 -15.66
CA LEU A 7 0.01 -9.12 -15.70
C LEU A 7 0.83 -10.30 -16.24
N ASN A 8 0.89 -10.43 -17.56
CA ASN A 8 1.89 -11.26 -18.22
C ASN A 8 3.24 -10.54 -18.11
N GLY A 9 3.90 -10.62 -16.95
CA GLY A 9 5.20 -9.99 -16.73
C GLY A 9 5.66 -9.99 -15.27
N ASN A 10 6.97 -9.86 -15.05
CA ASN A 10 7.51 -9.67 -13.70
C ASN A 10 7.25 -8.23 -13.20
N PHE A 11 7.25 -8.03 -11.88
CA PHE A 11 6.97 -6.75 -11.23
C PHE A 11 7.85 -5.60 -11.75
N ALA A 12 9.13 -5.88 -12.05
CA ALA A 12 10.07 -4.91 -12.60
C ALA A 12 9.67 -4.40 -14.00
N GLY A 13 8.99 -5.24 -14.80
CA GLY A 13 8.42 -4.85 -16.08
C GLY A 13 7.15 -4.00 -15.92
N ALA A 14 6.32 -4.31 -14.92
CA ALA A 14 5.08 -3.57 -14.63
C ALA A 14 5.37 -2.13 -14.17
N LEU A 15 6.41 -1.91 -13.36
CA LEU A 15 6.86 -0.58 -12.90
C LEU A 15 7.23 0.39 -14.04
N LYS A 16 7.53 -0.13 -15.24
CA LYS A 16 7.93 0.66 -16.41
C LYS A 16 6.75 1.11 -17.26
N GLN A 17 5.52 0.67 -16.96
CA GLN A 17 4.34 0.98 -17.75
C GLN A 17 3.53 2.13 -17.11
N PRO A 18 2.99 3.08 -17.90
CA PRO A 18 2.23 4.23 -17.38
C PRO A 18 0.94 3.85 -16.64
N ASP A 19 0.42 2.65 -16.90
CA ASP A 19 -0.83 2.06 -16.42
C ASP A 19 -0.62 0.77 -15.61
N GLY A 20 0.64 0.44 -15.31
CA GLY A 20 1.04 -0.93 -14.97
C GLY A 20 0.85 -1.39 -13.53
N VAL A 21 0.46 -0.54 -12.58
CA VAL A 21 0.63 -0.93 -11.17
C VAL A 21 -0.38 -0.34 -10.17
N ALA A 22 -1.12 -1.25 -9.52
CA ALA A 22 -1.59 -1.10 -8.15
C ALA A 22 -0.74 -2.02 -7.25
N VAL A 23 0.15 -1.45 -6.42
CA VAL A 23 1.01 -2.25 -5.52
C VAL A 23 0.37 -2.35 -4.14
N VAL A 24 0.18 -3.58 -3.67
CA VAL A 24 0.56 -3.93 -2.30
C VAL A 24 1.52 -5.12 -2.40
N GLY A 25 2.78 -4.91 -2.06
CA GLY A 25 3.81 -5.96 -2.10
C GLY A 25 5.22 -5.40 -1.95
N ILE A 26 5.73 -5.37 -0.72
CA ILE A 26 7.15 -5.17 -0.43
C ILE A 26 7.73 -6.55 -0.12
N PHE A 27 8.63 -7.04 -0.96
CA PHE A 27 9.35 -8.28 -0.71
C PHE A 27 10.63 -7.97 0.06
N LEU A 28 10.69 -8.36 1.33
CA LEU A 28 11.90 -8.35 2.13
C LEU A 28 12.50 -9.75 2.08
N LYS A 29 13.76 -9.86 1.63
CA LYS A 29 14.51 -11.11 1.65
C LYS A 29 14.88 -11.43 3.10
N GLY A 30 14.29 -12.46 3.69
CA GLY A 30 14.42 -12.79 5.10
C GLY A 30 13.88 -14.18 5.46
N LYS A 31 13.71 -14.45 6.75
CA LYS A 31 12.98 -15.64 7.22
C LYS A 31 11.54 -15.57 6.72
N GLU A 32 11.09 -16.60 6.02
CA GLU A 32 9.70 -16.68 5.54
C GLU A 32 8.83 -17.33 6.62
N ALA A 33 7.70 -16.69 6.93
CA ALA A 33 6.64 -17.28 7.71
C ALA A 33 5.47 -17.62 6.76
N PRO A 34 5.05 -18.89 6.64
CA PRO A 34 3.92 -19.25 5.81
C PRO A 34 2.66 -18.49 6.24
N PHE A 35 2.06 -17.77 5.29
CA PHE A 35 0.79 -17.06 5.49
C PHE A 35 -0.16 -17.45 4.36
N GLN A 36 -1.04 -18.42 4.65
CA GLN A 36 -1.93 -19.05 3.66
C GLN A 36 -3.39 -18.86 4.08
N ASN A 37 -4.31 -19.03 3.12
CA ASN A 37 -5.76 -19.01 3.34
C ASN A 37 -6.29 -17.68 3.92
N PHE A 38 -5.75 -16.55 3.47
CA PHE A 38 -6.21 -15.22 3.84
C PHE A 38 -6.85 -14.53 2.64
N ASP A 39 -8.12 -14.16 2.75
CA ASP A 39 -8.80 -13.32 1.75
C ASP A 39 -8.65 -11.83 2.14
N PRO A 40 -7.88 -11.02 1.39
CA PRO A 40 -7.72 -9.61 1.70
C PRO A 40 -8.98 -8.78 1.42
N SER A 41 -9.97 -9.32 0.70
CA SER A 41 -11.21 -8.61 0.38
C SER A 41 -12.00 -8.21 1.63
N ILE A 42 -11.80 -8.94 2.73
CA ILE A 42 -12.43 -8.69 4.04
C ILE A 42 -11.94 -7.40 4.70
N LEU A 43 -10.80 -6.86 4.26
CA LEU A 43 -10.23 -5.61 4.77
C LEU A 43 -10.78 -4.38 4.04
N PHE A 44 -11.72 -4.56 3.11
CA PHE A 44 -12.34 -3.43 2.44
C PHE A 44 -13.58 -2.94 3.18
N PRO A 45 -13.84 -1.63 3.20
CA PRO A 45 -15.12 -1.08 3.61
C PRO A 45 -16.25 -1.60 2.71
N LYS A 46 -17.50 -1.37 3.16
CA LYS A 46 -18.69 -1.75 2.41
C LYS A 46 -18.80 -0.96 1.10
N SER A 47 -18.64 0.37 1.18
CA SER A 47 -18.61 1.19 -0.03
C SER A 47 -17.30 1.02 -0.78
N ARG A 48 -17.40 1.05 -2.11
CA ARG A 48 -16.24 1.08 -3.01
C ARG A 48 -16.03 2.47 -3.62
N ASP A 49 -16.62 3.51 -3.01
CA ASP A 49 -16.34 4.88 -3.39
C ASP A 49 -14.87 5.23 -3.14
N TYR A 50 -14.25 5.93 -4.09
CA TYR A 50 -12.84 6.29 -4.00
C TYR A 50 -12.51 7.62 -4.66
N TRP A 51 -11.37 8.17 -4.27
CA TRP A 51 -10.62 9.15 -5.03
C TRP A 51 -9.46 8.48 -5.79
N THR A 52 -9.07 9.05 -6.92
CA THR A 52 -7.91 8.57 -7.69
C THR A 52 -7.08 9.70 -8.28
N TYR A 53 -5.76 9.51 -8.27
CA TYR A 53 -4.78 10.43 -8.86
C TYR A 53 -3.47 9.72 -9.22
N HIS A 54 -2.70 10.28 -10.15
CA HIS A 54 -1.35 9.81 -10.46
C HIS A 54 -0.33 10.34 -9.43
N GLY A 55 0.52 9.47 -8.91
CA GLY A 55 1.51 9.82 -7.91
C GLY A 55 2.67 8.84 -7.89
N SER A 56 3.33 8.80 -6.74
CA SER A 56 4.52 7.99 -6.53
C SER A 56 4.39 7.03 -5.36
N PHE A 57 5.36 6.13 -5.26
CA PHE A 57 5.65 5.46 -3.99
C PHE A 57 5.94 6.46 -2.88
N THR A 58 5.52 6.12 -1.67
CA THR A 58 5.78 6.90 -0.45
C THR A 58 7.11 6.55 0.22
N THR A 59 7.78 5.49 -0.25
CA THR A 59 9.11 5.06 0.18
C THR A 59 10.13 5.26 -0.95
N PRO A 60 11.40 5.62 -0.64
CA PRO A 60 12.45 5.71 -1.65
C PRO A 60 12.52 4.46 -2.55
N PRO A 61 12.78 4.60 -3.86
CA PRO A 61 13.17 5.83 -4.56
C PRO A 61 12.05 6.81 -4.92
N CYS A 62 10.80 6.60 -4.46
CA CYS A 62 9.65 7.48 -4.73
C CYS A 62 9.29 7.62 -6.23
N GLU A 63 9.43 6.55 -7.02
CA GLU A 63 9.09 6.53 -8.46
C GLU A 63 7.65 6.96 -8.72
N GLU A 64 7.45 7.82 -9.73
CA GLU A 64 6.14 8.40 -10.11
C GLU A 64 5.36 7.51 -11.10
N CYS A 65 5.15 6.24 -10.73
CA CYS A 65 4.48 5.24 -11.58
C CYS A 65 3.21 4.65 -10.95
N ILE A 66 2.59 5.34 -9.99
CA ILE A 66 1.43 4.85 -9.24
C ILE A 66 0.15 5.58 -9.64
N THR A 67 -0.92 4.82 -9.93
CA THR A 67 -2.29 5.34 -9.88
C THR A 67 -2.90 4.99 -8.53
N TRP A 68 -3.07 6.00 -7.68
CA TRP A 68 -3.62 5.83 -6.34
C TRP A 68 -5.14 5.61 -6.40
N ILE A 69 -5.65 4.72 -5.54
CA ILE A 69 -7.08 4.53 -5.25
C ILE A 69 -7.25 4.67 -3.74
N LEU A 70 -7.83 5.80 -3.30
CA LEU A 70 -8.09 6.09 -1.89
C LEU A 70 -9.57 5.88 -1.62
N LEU A 71 -9.91 4.81 -0.92
CA LEU A 71 -11.28 4.52 -0.55
C LEU A 71 -11.84 5.62 0.37
N ARG A 72 -13.08 6.00 0.14
CA ARG A 72 -13.78 7.06 0.87
C ARG A 72 -14.07 6.68 2.31
N GLU A 73 -14.48 5.44 2.52
CA GLU A 73 -14.79 4.89 3.83
C GLU A 73 -13.54 4.26 4.45
N PRO A 74 -13.15 4.62 5.69
CA PRO A 74 -12.08 3.95 6.40
C PRO A 74 -12.55 2.60 6.97
N ILE A 75 -11.59 1.74 7.31
CA ILE A 75 -11.79 0.63 8.23
C ILE A 75 -11.25 1.01 9.61
N GLU A 76 -11.87 0.48 10.66
CA GLU A 76 -11.47 0.75 12.03
C GLU A 76 -10.37 -0.20 12.50
N VAL A 77 -9.44 0.32 13.31
CA VAL A 77 -8.40 -0.47 13.97
C VAL A 77 -8.42 -0.12 15.45
N SER A 78 -8.54 -1.14 16.30
CA SER A 78 -8.53 -0.96 17.75
C SER A 78 -7.15 -0.54 18.27
N PRO A 79 -7.07 0.10 19.44
CA PRO A 79 -5.80 0.42 20.09
C PRO A 79 -4.89 -0.80 20.28
N ASP A 80 -5.44 -1.96 20.62
CA ASP A 80 -4.68 -3.20 20.83
C ASP A 80 -4.10 -3.74 19.51
N GLN A 81 -4.85 -3.66 18.41
CA GLN A 81 -4.34 -4.00 17.08
C GLN A 81 -3.22 -3.04 16.66
N MET A 82 -3.38 -1.74 16.92
CA MET A 82 -2.31 -0.76 16.67
C MET A 82 -1.07 -1.01 17.54
N ALA A 83 -1.24 -1.42 18.79
CA ALA A 83 -0.14 -1.78 19.68
C ALA A 83 0.68 -2.96 19.13
N LYS A 84 0.01 -3.97 18.55
CA LYS A 84 0.69 -5.11 17.88
C LYS A 84 1.53 -4.66 16.68
N LEU A 85 1.06 -3.69 15.89
CA LEU A 85 1.85 -3.12 14.79
C LEU A 85 3.06 -2.35 15.32
N ARG A 86 2.88 -1.55 16.37
CA ARG A 86 3.95 -0.76 16.99
C ARG A 86 4.96 -1.58 17.79
N SER A 87 4.63 -2.82 18.16
CA SER A 87 5.58 -3.75 18.80
C SER A 87 6.54 -4.41 17.82
N LEU A 88 6.35 -4.24 16.50
CA LEU A 88 7.29 -4.75 15.51
C LEU A 88 8.64 -4.04 15.64
N SER A 89 9.73 -4.77 15.37
CA SER A 89 11.09 -4.23 15.39
C SER A 89 11.58 -3.91 13.98
N ILE A 90 12.29 -2.80 13.79
CA ILE A 90 12.89 -2.47 12.47
C ILE A 90 14.20 -3.20 12.21
N ASN A 91 14.82 -3.73 13.26
CA ASN A 91 16.14 -4.34 13.22
C ASN A 91 16.09 -5.85 13.51
N ALA A 92 17.22 -6.51 13.29
CA ALA A 92 17.33 -7.96 13.40
C ALA A 92 17.13 -8.45 14.84
N GLU A 93 16.70 -9.71 15.00
CA GLU A 93 16.51 -10.37 16.30
C GLU A 93 17.78 -10.39 17.18
N THR A 94 18.95 -10.32 16.57
CA THR A 94 20.25 -10.32 17.26
C THR A 94 20.64 -8.95 17.83
N GLU A 95 19.87 -7.91 17.55
CA GLU A 95 20.13 -6.53 17.96
C GLU A 95 19.10 -6.05 18.99
N PRO A 96 19.41 -5.00 19.79
CA PRO A 96 18.45 -4.42 20.73
C PRO A 96 17.19 -3.93 20.00
N ALA A 97 16.01 -4.38 20.42
CA ALA A 97 14.76 -4.07 19.74
C ALA A 97 14.56 -2.56 19.56
N ARG A 98 14.31 -2.15 18.32
CA ARG A 98 13.96 -0.77 17.97
C ARG A 98 12.56 -0.75 17.35
N PRO A 99 11.56 -0.14 18.02
CA PRO A 99 10.19 -0.14 17.54
C PRO A 99 10.03 0.45 16.13
N MET A 100 9.19 -0.20 15.34
CA MET A 100 8.72 0.27 14.03
C MET A 100 7.53 1.21 14.24
N VAL A 101 7.84 2.49 14.36
CA VAL A 101 6.86 3.58 14.54
C VAL A 101 7.06 4.66 13.49
N ASP A 102 6.03 5.48 13.28
CA ASP A 102 6.06 6.67 12.43
C ASP A 102 6.55 6.43 11.00
N ASN A 103 6.23 5.25 10.45
CA ASN A 103 6.55 4.83 9.08
C ASN A 103 5.56 5.41 8.05
N TRP A 104 5.35 6.72 8.08
CA TRP A 104 4.48 7.46 7.15
C TRP A 104 5.24 8.64 6.53
N ARG A 105 4.78 9.08 5.36
CA ARG A 105 5.32 10.24 4.65
C ARG A 105 4.32 11.40 4.71
N PRO A 106 4.75 12.64 5.00
CA PRO A 106 3.86 13.80 4.98
C PRO A 106 3.22 14.05 3.60
N PRO A 107 2.03 14.68 3.57
CA PRO A 107 1.41 15.11 2.32
C PRO A 107 2.38 15.92 1.46
N GLN A 108 2.41 15.63 0.15
CA GLN A 108 3.27 16.32 -0.80
C GLN A 108 2.46 17.32 -1.64
N PRO A 109 3.06 18.40 -2.15
CA PRO A 109 2.36 19.38 -2.97
C PRO A 109 1.64 18.74 -4.17
N LEU A 110 0.44 19.22 -4.48
CA LEU A 110 -0.38 18.66 -5.55
C LEU A 110 0.21 18.93 -6.95
N LYS A 111 0.93 20.04 -7.12
CA LYS A 111 1.59 20.45 -8.38
C LYS A 111 0.67 20.38 -9.60
N GLY A 112 -0.60 20.81 -9.45
CA GLY A 112 -1.57 20.84 -10.55
C GLY A 112 -2.19 19.49 -10.92
N ARG A 113 -1.89 18.40 -10.19
CA ARG A 113 -2.55 17.11 -10.39
C ARG A 113 -4.05 17.21 -10.10
N VAL A 114 -4.85 16.53 -10.91
CA VAL A 114 -6.30 16.43 -10.71
C VAL A 114 -6.62 15.18 -9.91
N VAL A 115 -7.37 15.35 -8.82
CA VAL A 115 -7.95 14.25 -8.06
C VAL A 115 -9.37 14.03 -8.56
N LYS A 116 -9.68 12.80 -8.99
CA LYS A 116 -11.02 12.40 -9.43
C LYS A 116 -11.73 11.66 -8.32
N ALA A 117 -13.05 11.77 -8.24
CA ALA A 117 -13.90 10.97 -7.34
C ALA A 117 -14.79 10.03 -8.16
N SER A 118 -15.11 8.86 -7.60
CA SER A 118 -16.06 7.90 -8.20
C SER A 118 -17.52 8.19 -7.87
N PHE A 119 -17.77 9.19 -7.03
CA PHE A 119 -19.06 9.54 -6.46
C PHE A 119 -19.35 11.03 -6.68
N GLN A 120 -20.62 11.42 -6.49
CA GLN A 120 -21.10 12.81 -6.61
C GLN A 120 -21.29 13.44 -5.23
#